data_AF-A0A947CFY3-F1
#
_entry.id   AF-A0A947CFY3-F1
#
_cell.length_a   1.000
_cell.length_b   1.000
_cell.length_c   1.000
_cell.angle_alpha   90.00
_cell.angle_beta   90.00
_cell.angle_gamma   90.00
#
_symmetry.space_group_name_H-M   'P 1'
#
loop_
_entity.id
_entity.type
_entity.pdbx_description
1 polymer ?
#
loop_
_entity_poly.entity_id
_entity_poly.type
_entity_poly.pdbx_seq_one_letter_code
_entity_poly.pdbx_strand_id
1 'polypeptide(L)'
;MFAKVKLGTLKLETPDASRAPAPSMSPDDPGAPGALGLDFWDEATKTFDFVRGDANGSKRLSPNDVRKILQHAHEANERLRAAIRRDHPKRSQVTVAVVDLNGNILGVLRSRDAPVFGYDVAVQKARTAAFFSRTDAGDEIKRLDHEVDVAAIQAIDLGSHRLIDPSLTRPYARHVNKARTLGVELDGSVAVADRTGGFLSRPRLPDGLEGAPRGPFTALPPDRFSPFNTGLQTVLILPELVEFLMEFTALDESIALARFTNGVVGDGGGVVPLDDNAGDAGPDDLNPGGGLPGRSLANGMQIFAGSVPLYEGGRLVGGVGVSGDGIEQDDYVAIEGAHGYQQFGSSVTRADEVHIAGGIRLPYVKFPRARFEGQ
;
A
#
# COMPACT_ATOMS: atom_id res chain seq x y z
N MET A 1 34.02 -39.20 -34.65
CA MET A 1 35.48 -38.97 -34.66
C MET A 1 35.73 -37.67 -33.92
N PHE A 2 36.32 -37.73 -32.73
CA PHE A 2 36.78 -36.55 -31.98
C PHE A 2 37.99 -35.93 -32.69
N ALA A 3 38.10 -34.60 -32.73
CA ALA A 3 39.37 -33.88 -32.51
C ALA A 3 39.18 -32.35 -32.40
N LYS A 4 39.90 -31.79 -31.41
CA LYS A 4 40.03 -30.39 -30.96
C LYS A 4 40.67 -29.48 -32.05
N VAL A 5 40.65 -28.14 -31.98
CA VAL A 5 41.61 -27.31 -31.21
C VAL A 5 41.39 -25.77 -31.41
N LYS A 6 41.58 -25.03 -30.30
CA LYS A 6 41.99 -23.63 -30.01
C LYS A 6 41.09 -22.42 -30.36
N LEU A 7 40.58 -21.79 -29.28
CA LEU A 7 40.26 -20.36 -29.20
C LEU A 7 41.55 -19.52 -29.17
N GLY A 8 41.62 -18.52 -30.06
CA GLY A 8 42.55 -17.40 -30.01
C GLY A 8 41.80 -16.09 -29.74
N THR A 9 42.01 -15.56 -28.53
CA THR A 9 41.96 -14.16 -28.08
C THR A 9 41.23 -13.11 -28.95
N LEU A 10 39.96 -12.85 -28.61
CA LEU A 10 39.28 -11.58 -28.88
C LEU A 10 39.52 -10.66 -27.66
N LYS A 11 40.06 -9.45 -27.90
CA LYS A 11 40.26 -8.42 -26.87
C LYS A 11 38.90 -7.87 -26.43
N LEU A 12 38.42 -8.30 -25.27
CA LEU A 12 37.41 -7.59 -24.48
C LEU A 12 38.02 -6.29 -23.97
N GLU A 13 37.33 -5.16 -24.16
CA GLU A 13 37.58 -3.96 -23.35
C GLU A 13 37.54 -4.40 -21.88
N THR A 14 38.61 -4.08 -21.16
CA THR A 14 38.73 -4.36 -19.73
C THR A 14 37.51 -3.75 -19.04
N PRO A 15 36.61 -4.57 -18.48
CA PRO A 15 35.64 -4.10 -17.51
C PRO A 15 36.44 -3.42 -16.41
N ASP A 16 36.00 -2.24 -15.99
CA ASP A 16 36.55 -1.59 -14.82
C ASP A 16 36.62 -2.62 -13.68
N ALA A 17 37.85 -3.04 -13.36
CA ALA A 17 38.15 -4.10 -12.41
C ALA A 17 37.80 -3.70 -10.97
N SER A 18 37.19 -2.54 -10.76
CA SER A 18 36.56 -2.13 -9.49
C SER A 18 35.10 -2.60 -9.33
N ARG A 19 34.44 -3.13 -10.37
CA ARG A 19 33.08 -3.69 -10.27
C ARG A 19 33.03 -5.17 -10.66
N ALA A 20 32.73 -6.00 -9.67
CA ALA A 20 32.54 -7.43 -9.83
C ALA A 20 31.38 -7.76 -10.80
N PRO A 21 31.45 -8.86 -11.57
CA PRO A 21 30.32 -9.38 -12.33
C PRO A 21 29.15 -9.71 -11.39
N ALA A 22 27.92 -9.42 -11.82
CA ALA A 22 26.72 -9.63 -11.00
C ALA A 22 26.52 -11.13 -10.72
N PRO A 23 26.47 -11.56 -9.45
CA PRO A 23 26.36 -12.97 -9.10
C PRO A 23 24.98 -13.52 -9.43
N SER A 24 24.99 -14.75 -9.99
CA SER A 24 23.90 -15.70 -9.91
C SER A 24 23.54 -15.96 -8.44
N MET A 25 22.26 -16.14 -8.14
CA MET A 25 21.79 -16.49 -6.80
C MET A 25 22.53 -17.73 -6.28
N SER A 26 23.52 -17.50 -5.43
CA SER A 26 24.10 -18.46 -4.52
C SER A 26 24.03 -17.84 -3.11
N PRO A 27 23.66 -18.62 -2.08
CA PRO A 27 23.54 -18.16 -0.68
C PRO A 27 24.82 -17.62 -0.03
N ASP A 28 25.94 -17.63 -0.73
CA ASP A 28 27.29 -17.40 -0.19
C ASP A 28 27.98 -16.12 -0.73
N ASP A 29 27.22 -15.11 -1.19
CA ASP A 29 27.82 -13.82 -1.59
C ASP A 29 28.29 -13.05 -0.32
N PRO A 30 29.61 -12.86 -0.11
CA PRO A 30 30.19 -12.42 1.18
C PRO A 30 30.05 -10.91 1.44
N GLY A 31 29.11 -10.24 0.77
CA GLY A 31 28.58 -8.92 1.14
C GLY A 31 27.42 -9.00 2.15
N ALA A 32 27.43 -10.02 3.01
CA ALA A 32 26.56 -10.30 4.16
C ALA A 32 25.15 -9.67 4.11
N PRO A 33 24.14 -10.41 3.63
CA PRO A 33 22.72 -10.07 3.76
C PRO A 33 22.28 -10.20 5.22
N GLY A 34 22.55 -9.15 5.99
CA GLY A 34 21.91 -8.83 7.27
C GLY A 34 21.52 -7.35 7.36
N ALA A 35 21.74 -6.57 6.30
CA ALA A 35 21.62 -5.11 6.31
C ALA A 35 20.59 -4.54 5.30
N LEU A 36 19.78 -5.40 4.69
CA LEU A 36 18.50 -5.01 4.06
C LEU A 36 17.46 -6.00 4.57
N GLY A 37 17.02 -5.80 5.82
CA GLY A 37 16.09 -6.67 6.55
C GLY A 37 14.90 -7.12 5.69
N LEU A 38 15.03 -8.31 5.12
CA LEU A 38 13.88 -9.11 4.74
C LEU A 38 13.59 -9.92 5.99
N ASP A 39 12.75 -9.40 6.89
CA ASP A 39 12.48 -9.94 8.24
C ASP A 39 11.99 -11.41 8.26
N PHE A 40 11.77 -12.00 7.09
CA PHE A 40 11.33 -13.37 6.90
C PHE A 40 12.47 -14.30 6.45
N TRP A 41 13.70 -13.84 6.18
CA TRP A 41 14.82 -14.72 5.85
C TRP A 41 15.52 -15.18 7.14
N ASP A 42 15.49 -16.48 7.39
CA ASP A 42 16.26 -17.11 8.46
C ASP A 42 17.62 -17.55 7.91
N GLU A 43 18.66 -16.89 8.39
CA GLU A 43 20.05 -17.14 7.99
C GLU A 43 20.59 -18.49 8.49
N ALA A 44 20.07 -19.00 9.60
CA ALA A 44 20.46 -20.30 10.16
C ALA A 44 19.85 -21.45 9.36
N THR A 45 18.57 -21.34 8.98
CA THR A 45 17.88 -22.39 8.21
C THR A 45 18.00 -22.21 6.71
N LYS A 46 18.40 -21.02 6.24
CA LYS A 46 18.42 -20.62 4.82
C LYS A 46 17.02 -20.74 4.19
N THR A 47 15.99 -20.39 4.95
CA THR A 47 14.59 -20.45 4.50
C THR A 47 13.84 -19.16 4.75
N PHE A 48 12.68 -19.03 4.09
CA PHE A 48 11.74 -17.96 4.36
C PHE A 48 10.67 -18.40 5.37
N ASP A 49 10.66 -17.72 6.52
CA ASP A 49 9.79 -17.92 7.67
C ASP A 49 8.58 -16.99 7.62
N PHE A 50 7.67 -17.24 6.69
CA PHE A 50 6.44 -16.47 6.57
C PHE A 50 5.52 -16.65 7.78
N VAL A 51 4.81 -15.58 8.11
CA VAL A 51 3.93 -15.50 9.27
C VAL A 51 2.51 -15.95 8.90
N ARG A 52 1.87 -16.64 9.83
CA ARG A 52 0.46 -17.02 9.72
C ARG A 52 -0.40 -15.80 10.04
N GLY A 53 -1.41 -15.53 9.23
CA GLY A 53 -2.35 -14.44 9.51
C GLY A 53 -3.27 -14.71 10.70
N ASP A 54 -3.81 -13.63 11.25
CA ASP A 54 -4.83 -13.71 12.30
C ASP A 54 -6.10 -14.40 11.80
N ALA A 55 -6.84 -15.02 12.72
CA ALA A 55 -8.06 -15.72 12.38
C ALA A 55 -9.21 -14.73 12.10
N ASN A 56 -9.82 -14.81 10.92
CA ASN A 56 -11.12 -14.18 10.64
C ASN A 56 -12.20 -15.25 10.50
N GLY A 57 -12.90 -15.55 11.60
CA GLY A 57 -13.77 -16.72 11.69
C GLY A 57 -12.97 -18.00 11.47
N SER A 58 -13.32 -18.80 10.45
CA SER A 58 -12.66 -20.08 10.15
C SER A 58 -11.58 -20.01 9.06
N LYS A 59 -11.29 -18.83 8.50
CA LYS A 59 -10.34 -18.67 7.37
C LYS A 59 -9.22 -17.70 7.75
N ARG A 60 -8.01 -18.02 7.29
CA ARG A 60 -6.78 -17.20 7.42
C ARG A 60 -5.71 -17.71 6.46
N LEU A 61 -4.81 -16.84 6.05
CA LEU A 61 -3.65 -17.23 5.25
C LEU A 61 -2.65 -18.01 6.10
N SER A 62 -2.25 -19.20 5.63
CA SER A 62 -1.14 -19.95 6.19
C SER A 62 0.21 -19.47 5.62
N PRO A 63 1.35 -19.81 6.27
CA PRO A 63 2.67 -19.53 5.70
C PRO A 63 2.87 -20.11 4.28
N ASN A 64 2.25 -21.26 3.97
CA ASN A 64 2.30 -21.85 2.64
C ASN A 64 1.48 -21.06 1.61
N ASP A 65 0.40 -20.42 2.04
CA ASP A 65 -0.43 -19.58 1.18
C ASP A 65 0.33 -18.30 0.80
N VAL A 66 0.94 -17.66 1.80
CA VAL A 66 1.82 -16.50 1.62
C VAL A 66 2.97 -16.82 0.68
N ARG A 67 3.64 -17.98 0.87
CA ARG A 67 4.71 -18.45 -0.03
C ARG A 67 4.24 -18.55 -1.48
N LYS A 68 3.07 -19.16 -1.73
CA LYS A 68 2.52 -19.30 -3.10
C LYS A 68 2.22 -17.94 -3.73
N ILE A 69 1.62 -17.02 -2.96
CA ILE A 69 1.29 -15.67 -3.43
C ILE A 69 2.58 -14.94 -3.86
N LEU A 70 3.60 -14.93 -3.00
CA LEU A 70 4.88 -14.28 -3.29
C LEU A 70 5.62 -14.95 -4.45
N GLN A 71 5.55 -16.28 -4.56
CA GLN A 71 6.15 -17.02 -5.66
C GLN A 71 5.49 -16.67 -7.00
N HIS A 72 4.17 -16.69 -7.10
CA HIS A 72 3.47 -16.32 -8.34
C HIS A 72 3.74 -14.86 -8.73
N ALA A 73 3.76 -13.95 -7.75
CA ALA A 73 4.09 -12.55 -7.98
C ALA A 73 5.53 -12.39 -8.52
N HIS A 74 6.49 -13.09 -7.93
CA HIS A 74 7.87 -13.08 -8.40
C HIS A 74 8.00 -13.62 -9.83
N GLU A 75 7.40 -14.78 -10.12
CA GLU A 75 7.40 -15.39 -11.46
C GLU A 75 6.75 -14.48 -12.52
N ALA A 76 5.70 -13.73 -12.13
CA ALA A 76 5.06 -12.73 -12.97
C ALA A 76 5.99 -11.53 -13.23
N ASN A 77 6.63 -10.99 -12.19
CA ASN A 77 7.55 -9.85 -12.30
C ASN A 77 8.73 -10.15 -13.23
N GLU A 78 9.27 -11.37 -13.19
CA GLU A 78 10.37 -11.82 -14.04
C GLU A 78 10.02 -11.83 -15.55
N ARG A 79 8.75 -11.69 -15.91
CA ARG A 79 8.26 -11.64 -17.30
C ARG A 79 7.94 -10.22 -17.77
N LEU A 80 8.11 -9.21 -16.92
CA LEU A 80 7.73 -7.83 -17.19
C LEU A 80 8.91 -6.95 -17.56
N ARG A 81 8.69 -6.08 -18.55
CA ARG A 81 9.58 -4.94 -18.81
C ARG A 81 9.37 -3.94 -17.69
N ALA A 82 10.45 -3.47 -17.09
CA ALA A 82 10.41 -2.26 -16.28
C ALA A 82 9.79 -1.12 -17.08
N ALA A 83 8.91 -0.30 -16.53
CA ALA A 83 8.43 0.94 -17.15
C ALA A 83 9.38 2.11 -16.89
N ILE A 84 9.89 2.23 -15.67
CA ILE A 84 10.67 3.40 -15.24
C ILE A 84 12.14 3.34 -15.65
N ARG A 85 12.64 2.14 -16.00
CA ARG A 85 14.03 1.93 -16.43
C ARG A 85 14.12 2.10 -17.95
N ARG A 86 14.70 3.22 -18.39
CA ARG A 86 14.79 3.60 -19.81
C ARG A 86 16.02 3.03 -20.50
N ASP A 87 17.16 2.99 -19.80
CA ASP A 87 18.43 2.58 -20.38
C ASP A 87 18.52 1.04 -20.41
N HIS A 88 18.41 0.51 -21.63
CA HIS A 88 18.35 -0.91 -21.97
C HIS A 88 17.07 -1.62 -21.48
N PRO A 89 16.57 -2.64 -22.19
CA PRO A 89 15.46 -3.45 -21.70
C PRO A 89 15.88 -4.15 -20.41
N LYS A 90 15.31 -3.68 -19.29
CA LYS A 90 15.48 -4.29 -17.97
C LYS A 90 14.17 -4.90 -17.50
N ARG A 91 14.28 -5.96 -16.70
CA ARG A 91 13.15 -6.54 -15.99
C ARG A 91 12.64 -5.58 -14.94
N SER A 92 11.33 -5.62 -14.73
CA SER A 92 10.65 -4.92 -13.64
C SER A 92 11.29 -5.26 -12.31
N GLN A 93 11.42 -4.27 -11.41
CA GLN A 93 11.93 -4.49 -10.06
C GLN A 93 10.97 -3.92 -9.02
N VAL A 94 10.43 -4.79 -8.18
CA VAL A 94 9.33 -4.47 -7.27
C VAL A 94 9.52 -5.12 -5.90
N THR A 95 8.84 -4.55 -4.92
CA THR A 95 8.55 -5.17 -3.63
C THR A 95 7.10 -5.64 -3.64
N VAL A 96 6.86 -6.85 -3.15
CA VAL A 96 5.54 -7.48 -3.01
C VAL A 96 5.32 -7.76 -1.53
N ALA A 97 4.20 -7.31 -0.99
CA ALA A 97 3.82 -7.52 0.41
C ALA A 97 2.47 -8.23 0.50
N VAL A 98 2.33 -9.13 1.47
CA VAL A 98 1.07 -9.81 1.81
C VAL A 98 0.70 -9.47 3.24
N VAL A 99 -0.56 -9.09 3.47
CA VAL A 99 -1.08 -8.74 4.79
C VAL A 99 -2.36 -9.52 5.11
N ASP A 100 -2.64 -9.70 6.40
CA ASP A 100 -3.97 -10.13 6.87
C ASP A 100 -4.94 -8.93 7.01
N LEU A 101 -6.14 -9.18 7.57
CA LEU A 101 -7.20 -8.18 7.69
C LEU A 101 -6.99 -7.17 8.82
N ASN A 102 -6.10 -7.50 9.75
CA ASN A 102 -5.64 -6.58 10.79
C ASN A 102 -4.44 -5.77 10.30
N GLY A 103 -4.01 -5.95 9.04
CA GLY A 103 -2.87 -5.24 8.46
C GLY A 103 -1.51 -5.73 8.94
N ASN A 104 -1.44 -6.91 9.57
CA ASN A 104 -0.18 -7.54 9.91
C ASN A 104 0.52 -8.02 8.65
N ILE A 105 1.83 -7.79 8.56
CA ILE A 105 2.65 -8.24 7.44
C ILE A 105 2.92 -9.74 7.60
N LEU A 106 2.49 -10.54 6.63
CA LEU A 106 2.65 -11.99 6.64
C LEU A 106 3.88 -12.46 5.88
N GLY A 107 4.30 -11.67 4.90
CA GLY A 107 5.49 -11.93 4.10
C GLY A 107 5.75 -10.82 3.11
N VAL A 108 7.03 -10.59 2.83
CA VAL A 108 7.48 -9.63 1.82
C VAL A 108 8.56 -10.26 0.95
N LEU A 109 8.50 -9.99 -0.34
CA LEU A 109 9.56 -10.30 -1.30
C LEU A 109 9.96 -9.01 -2.02
N ARG A 110 11.24 -8.67 -1.96
CA ARG A 110 11.81 -7.55 -2.71
C ARG A 110 12.77 -8.07 -3.76
N SER A 111 12.48 -7.79 -5.03
CA SER A 111 13.38 -8.16 -6.11
C SER A 111 14.68 -7.33 -6.04
N ARG A 112 15.74 -7.85 -6.68
CA ARG A 112 17.05 -7.21 -6.65
C ARG A 112 16.95 -5.81 -7.26
N ASP A 113 17.51 -4.82 -6.59
CA ASP A 113 17.53 -3.42 -7.09
C ASP A 113 16.14 -2.77 -7.18
N ALA A 114 15.09 -3.34 -6.58
CA ALA A 114 13.81 -2.64 -6.41
C ALA A 114 14.00 -1.38 -5.55
N PRO A 115 13.29 -0.27 -5.79
CA PRO A 115 13.42 0.92 -4.96
C PRO A 115 13.15 0.64 -3.48
N VAL A 116 13.93 1.23 -2.58
CA VAL A 116 13.81 1.01 -1.11
C VAL A 116 12.44 1.46 -0.60
N PHE A 117 11.95 2.62 -1.06
CA PHE A 117 10.62 3.12 -0.73
C PHE A 117 9.48 2.15 -1.13
N GLY A 118 9.75 1.21 -2.05
CA GLY A 118 8.78 0.24 -2.51
C GLY A 118 8.25 -0.67 -1.40
N TYR A 119 9.02 -0.86 -0.32
CA TYR A 119 8.59 -1.65 0.83
C TYR A 119 7.35 -1.05 1.50
N ASP A 120 7.46 0.19 2.00
CA ASP A 120 6.37 0.86 2.71
C ASP A 120 5.15 1.02 1.82
N VAL A 121 5.37 1.39 0.56
CA VAL A 121 4.29 1.57 -0.41
C VAL A 121 3.60 0.23 -0.73
N ALA A 122 4.34 -0.88 -0.89
CA ALA A 122 3.73 -2.18 -1.12
C ALA A 122 2.87 -2.63 0.08
N VAL A 123 3.33 -2.38 1.30
CA VAL A 123 2.56 -2.68 2.52
C VAL A 123 1.31 -1.80 2.61
N GLN A 124 1.42 -0.48 2.39
CA GLN A 124 0.27 0.44 2.37
C GLN A 124 -0.78 0.02 1.34
N LYS A 125 -0.32 -0.35 0.13
CA LYS A 125 -1.16 -0.88 -0.95
C LYS A 125 -1.91 -2.15 -0.53
N ALA A 126 -1.20 -3.10 0.08
CA ALA A 126 -1.79 -4.36 0.55
C ALA A 126 -2.86 -4.12 1.64
N ARG A 127 -2.54 -3.25 2.61
CA ARG A 127 -3.44 -2.84 3.69
C ARG A 127 -4.68 -2.13 3.17
N THR A 128 -4.51 -1.22 2.21
CA THR A 128 -5.62 -0.48 1.61
C THR A 128 -6.62 -1.43 0.94
N ALA A 129 -6.15 -2.32 0.07
CA ALA A 129 -7.03 -3.29 -0.59
C ALA A 129 -7.76 -4.22 0.39
N ALA A 130 -7.04 -4.69 1.43
CA ALA A 130 -7.64 -5.51 2.48
C ALA A 130 -8.72 -4.71 3.24
N PHE A 131 -8.37 -3.53 3.76
CA PHE A 131 -9.25 -2.71 4.60
C PHE A 131 -10.53 -2.32 3.88
N PHE A 132 -10.46 -1.70 2.71
CA PHE A 132 -11.65 -1.21 1.99
C PHE A 132 -12.56 -2.33 1.46
N SER A 133 -12.10 -3.58 1.51
CA SER A 133 -12.90 -4.76 1.16
C SER A 133 -13.51 -5.47 2.37
N ARG A 134 -13.22 -5.03 3.61
CA ARG A 134 -13.79 -5.63 4.84
C ARG A 134 -15.28 -5.31 4.98
N THR A 135 -15.97 -6.13 5.77
CA THR A 135 -17.40 -5.97 6.06
C THR A 135 -17.73 -4.81 6.97
N ASP A 136 -16.75 -4.29 7.71
CA ASP A 136 -16.87 -3.25 8.72
C ASP A 136 -16.17 -1.94 8.31
N ALA A 137 -15.49 -1.88 7.17
CA ALA A 137 -14.64 -0.76 6.77
C ALA A 137 -15.37 0.60 6.81
N GLY A 138 -16.58 0.65 6.28
CA GLY A 138 -17.40 1.85 6.27
C GLY A 138 -17.90 2.26 7.66
N ASP A 139 -18.10 1.32 8.57
CA ASP A 139 -18.52 1.60 9.94
C ASP A 139 -17.33 2.06 10.79
N GLU A 140 -16.16 1.44 10.61
CA GLU A 140 -14.88 1.88 11.19
C GLU A 140 -14.57 3.33 10.81
N ILE A 141 -14.65 3.68 9.51
CA ILE A 141 -14.41 5.06 9.06
C ILE A 141 -15.44 6.04 9.67
N LYS A 142 -16.72 5.66 9.78
CA LYS A 142 -17.74 6.55 10.36
C LYS A 142 -17.52 6.77 11.86
N ARG A 143 -17.05 5.75 12.57
CA ARG A 143 -16.79 5.77 14.01
C ARG A 143 -15.79 6.88 14.38
N LEU A 144 -14.82 7.14 13.50
CA LEU A 144 -13.83 8.22 13.65
C LEU A 144 -14.41 9.63 13.82
N ASP A 145 -15.63 9.91 13.32
CA ASP A 145 -16.30 11.21 13.58
C ASP A 145 -16.63 11.42 15.07
N HIS A 146 -16.55 10.36 15.89
CA HIS A 146 -16.81 10.38 17.34
C HIS A 146 -15.57 10.08 18.18
N GLU A 147 -14.49 9.59 17.57
CA GLU A 147 -13.27 9.15 18.25
C GLU A 147 -12.12 10.13 18.10
N VAL A 148 -12.11 10.88 17.01
CA VAL A 148 -11.14 11.94 16.75
C VAL A 148 -11.69 13.26 17.30
N ASP A 149 -10.85 14.05 17.99
CA ASP A 149 -11.18 15.43 18.34
C ASP A 149 -11.06 16.36 17.12
N VAL A 150 -12.05 16.23 16.24
CA VAL A 150 -12.18 17.04 15.03
C VAL A 150 -12.28 18.54 15.36
N ALA A 151 -12.87 18.89 16.51
CA ALA A 151 -13.03 20.28 16.92
C ALA A 151 -11.68 20.92 17.27
N ALA A 152 -10.82 20.19 17.98
CA ALA A 152 -9.45 20.62 18.24
C ALA A 152 -8.65 20.83 16.93
N ILE A 153 -8.72 19.88 15.99
CA ILE A 153 -8.05 20.01 14.68
C ILE A 153 -8.57 21.22 13.90
N GLN A 154 -9.88 21.47 13.93
CA GLN A 154 -10.50 22.64 13.28
C GLN A 154 -10.12 23.98 13.93
N ALA A 155 -9.76 23.97 15.22
CA ALA A 155 -9.40 25.17 15.97
C ALA A 155 -7.94 25.63 15.74
N ILE A 156 -7.11 24.81 15.09
CA ILE A 156 -5.70 25.15 14.80
C ILE A 156 -5.62 26.37 13.88
N ASP A 157 -4.99 27.43 14.37
CA ASP A 157 -4.81 28.67 13.61
C ASP A 157 -3.65 28.55 12.61
N LEU A 158 -4.00 28.41 11.33
CA LEU A 158 -3.07 28.44 10.20
C LEU A 158 -3.28 29.69 9.33
N GLY A 159 -3.76 30.79 9.93
CA GLY A 159 -4.06 32.04 9.24
C GLY A 159 -5.24 31.89 8.28
N SER A 160 -4.98 31.94 6.96
CA SER A 160 -6.01 31.73 5.92
C SER A 160 -6.22 30.26 5.54
N HIS A 161 -5.38 29.35 6.03
CA HIS A 161 -5.45 27.92 5.69
C HIS A 161 -6.24 27.14 6.74
N ARG A 162 -6.87 26.05 6.33
CA ARG A 162 -7.64 25.15 7.20
C ARG A 162 -7.26 23.71 6.87
N LEU A 163 -7.06 22.88 7.91
CA LEU A 163 -6.83 21.44 7.77
C LEU A 163 -8.14 20.72 7.45
N ILE A 164 -9.18 21.02 8.24
CA ILE A 164 -10.55 20.55 8.04
C ILE A 164 -11.46 21.78 7.93
N ASP A 165 -12.44 21.73 7.02
CA ASP A 165 -13.47 22.76 6.90
C ASP A 165 -14.24 22.91 8.23
N PRO A 166 -14.26 24.10 8.87
CA PRO A 166 -14.94 24.31 10.16
C PRO A 166 -16.45 24.05 10.14
N SER A 167 -17.08 24.06 8.97
CA SER A 167 -18.52 23.75 8.83
C SER A 167 -18.80 22.24 8.81
N LEU A 168 -17.76 21.41 8.71
CA LEU A 168 -17.88 19.98 8.50
C LEU A 168 -17.90 19.24 9.83
N THR A 169 -19.07 18.75 10.24
CA THR A 169 -19.23 18.02 11.51
C THR A 169 -18.92 16.52 11.38
N ARG A 170 -18.77 16.01 10.15
CA ARG A 170 -18.53 14.59 9.85
C ARG A 170 -17.49 14.43 8.74
N PRO A 171 -16.20 14.77 9.00
CA PRO A 171 -15.14 14.69 8.02
C PRO A 171 -14.89 13.28 7.48
N TYR A 172 -15.19 12.23 8.25
CA TYR A 172 -14.97 10.84 7.85
C TYR A 172 -16.21 10.22 7.19
N ALA A 173 -17.38 10.23 7.84
CA ALA A 173 -18.58 9.56 7.33
C ALA A 173 -19.05 10.10 5.97
N ARG A 174 -18.75 11.36 5.64
CA ARG A 174 -19.05 11.94 4.32
C ARG A 174 -18.46 11.13 3.17
N HIS A 175 -17.29 10.52 3.36
CA HIS A 175 -16.59 9.77 2.32
C HIS A 175 -17.29 8.43 2.07
N VAL A 176 -17.67 7.73 3.14
CA VAL A 176 -18.45 6.49 3.09
C VAL A 176 -19.82 6.74 2.46
N ASN A 177 -20.52 7.78 2.91
CA ASN A 177 -21.84 8.12 2.38
C ASN A 177 -21.80 8.47 0.89
N LYS A 178 -20.76 9.16 0.42
CA LYS A 178 -20.59 9.43 -1.01
C LYS A 178 -20.21 8.18 -1.80
N ALA A 179 -19.33 7.32 -1.28
CA ALA A 179 -18.95 6.07 -1.95
C ALA A 179 -20.17 5.17 -2.17
N ARG A 180 -21.05 5.09 -1.16
CA ARG A 180 -22.35 4.42 -1.22
C ARG A 180 -23.22 4.91 -2.38
N THR A 181 -23.27 6.22 -2.66
CA THR A 181 -24.03 6.74 -3.82
C THR A 181 -23.52 6.26 -5.18
N LEU A 182 -22.30 5.71 -5.22
CA LEU A 182 -21.68 5.13 -6.41
C LEU A 182 -21.72 3.59 -6.43
N GLY A 183 -22.47 2.96 -5.50
CA GLY A 183 -22.54 1.50 -5.38
C GLY A 183 -21.30 0.87 -4.75
N VAL A 184 -20.50 1.66 -4.00
CA VAL A 184 -19.36 1.17 -3.22
C VAL A 184 -19.71 1.36 -1.75
N GLU A 185 -20.38 0.37 -1.17
CA GLU A 185 -20.98 0.46 0.17
C GLU A 185 -19.94 0.47 1.31
N LEU A 186 -18.75 -0.10 1.08
CA LEU A 186 -17.70 -0.33 2.09
C LEU A 186 -18.16 -1.23 3.24
N ASP A 187 -19.01 -2.22 2.93
CA ASP A 187 -19.58 -3.22 3.84
C ASP A 187 -19.21 -4.66 3.43
N GLY A 188 -18.14 -4.81 2.64
CA GLY A 188 -17.66 -6.09 2.12
C GLY A 188 -18.43 -6.63 0.92
N SER A 189 -19.48 -5.95 0.45
CA SER A 189 -20.19 -6.32 -0.79
C SER A 189 -19.39 -6.06 -2.07
N VAL A 190 -18.35 -5.22 -2.00
CA VAL A 190 -17.49 -4.87 -3.14
C VAL A 190 -16.03 -5.15 -2.81
N ALA A 191 -15.34 -5.89 -3.69
CA ALA A 191 -13.88 -6.05 -3.61
C ALA A 191 -13.18 -4.85 -4.25
N VAL A 192 -12.46 -4.08 -3.44
CA VAL A 192 -11.85 -2.81 -3.82
C VAL A 192 -10.33 -2.96 -3.96
N ALA A 193 -9.80 -2.61 -5.14
CA ALA A 193 -8.36 -2.50 -5.39
C ALA A 193 -7.88 -1.04 -5.27
N ASP A 194 -6.59 -0.79 -5.09
CA ASP A 194 -6.08 0.59 -5.02
C ASP A 194 -6.34 1.37 -6.31
N ARG A 195 -6.41 0.71 -7.47
CA ARG A 195 -6.83 1.37 -8.70
C ARG A 195 -8.25 1.91 -8.60
N THR A 196 -9.14 1.17 -7.96
CA THR A 196 -10.50 1.62 -7.64
C THR A 196 -10.44 2.79 -6.67
N GLY A 197 -9.68 2.67 -5.57
CA GLY A 197 -9.50 3.75 -4.59
C GLY A 197 -8.96 5.05 -5.20
N GLY A 198 -7.99 4.94 -6.11
CA GLY A 198 -7.45 6.06 -6.87
C GLY A 198 -8.46 6.70 -7.81
N PHE A 199 -9.32 5.90 -8.44
CA PHE A 199 -10.44 6.40 -9.24
C PHE A 199 -11.51 7.10 -8.38
N LEU A 200 -11.77 6.60 -7.18
CA LEU A 200 -12.67 7.24 -6.21
C LEU A 200 -12.06 8.49 -5.56
N SER A 201 -10.75 8.67 -5.69
CA SER A 201 -9.99 9.82 -5.17
C SER A 201 -9.75 10.90 -6.24
N ARG A 202 -10.44 10.86 -7.38
CA ARG A 202 -10.21 11.83 -8.47
C ARG A 202 -10.88 13.17 -8.18
N PRO A 203 -10.23 14.30 -8.50
CA PRO A 203 -10.81 15.64 -8.35
C PRO A 203 -11.97 15.90 -9.31
N ARG A 204 -12.08 15.09 -10.37
CA ARG A 204 -13.22 15.01 -11.29
C ARG A 204 -13.46 13.54 -11.60
N LEU A 205 -14.70 13.09 -11.50
CA LEU A 205 -15.10 11.70 -11.69
C LEU A 205 -16.22 11.62 -12.74
N PRO A 206 -15.93 11.17 -13.98
CA PRO A 206 -14.63 10.75 -14.48
C PRO A 206 -13.66 11.91 -14.75
N ASP A 207 -12.37 11.58 -14.88
CA ASP A 207 -11.36 12.53 -15.34
C ASP A 207 -11.68 13.08 -16.75
N GLY A 208 -11.20 14.29 -17.03
CA GLY A 208 -11.27 14.88 -18.37
C GLY A 208 -12.62 15.49 -18.76
N LEU A 209 -13.64 15.40 -17.92
CA LEU A 209 -14.96 15.97 -18.15
C LEU A 209 -15.15 17.23 -17.30
N GLU A 210 -15.31 18.38 -17.94
CA GLU A 210 -15.51 19.66 -17.26
C GLU A 210 -16.84 19.68 -16.50
N GLY A 211 -16.81 20.14 -15.24
CA GLY A 211 -17.99 20.14 -14.36
C GLY A 211 -18.36 18.78 -13.77
N ALA A 212 -17.62 17.70 -14.07
CA ALA A 212 -17.84 16.41 -13.43
C ALA A 212 -17.72 16.50 -11.90
N PRO A 213 -18.54 15.73 -11.14
CA PRO A 213 -18.48 15.72 -9.69
C PRO A 213 -17.13 15.19 -9.21
N ARG A 214 -16.78 15.49 -7.96
CA ARG A 214 -15.57 14.92 -7.33
C ARG A 214 -15.81 13.47 -6.97
N GLY A 215 -14.75 12.66 -6.98
CA GLY A 215 -14.80 11.33 -6.42
C GLY A 215 -15.13 11.34 -4.92
N PRO A 216 -15.71 10.25 -4.39
CA PRO A 216 -16.19 10.22 -3.01
C PRO A 216 -15.07 10.35 -1.98
N PHE A 217 -13.84 9.95 -2.31
CA PHE A 217 -12.66 10.07 -1.44
C PHE A 217 -11.96 11.43 -1.57
N THR A 218 -12.41 12.29 -2.49
CA THR A 218 -11.89 13.66 -2.62
C THR A 218 -12.64 14.65 -1.75
N ALA A 219 -11.89 15.47 -1.00
CA ALA A 219 -12.39 16.65 -0.31
C ALA A 219 -12.12 17.95 -1.07
N LEU A 220 -11.04 18.02 -1.86
CA LEU A 220 -10.53 19.27 -2.44
C LEU A 220 -11.00 19.53 -3.88
N PRO A 221 -11.17 20.81 -4.28
CA PRO A 221 -11.43 21.17 -5.67
C PRO A 221 -10.23 20.86 -6.58
N PRO A 222 -10.43 20.76 -7.90
CA PRO A 222 -9.36 20.43 -8.85
C PRO A 222 -8.12 21.33 -8.79
N ASP A 223 -8.27 22.61 -8.48
CA ASP A 223 -7.18 23.60 -8.34
C ASP A 223 -6.36 23.43 -7.06
N ARG A 224 -6.88 22.70 -6.07
CA ARG A 224 -6.19 22.40 -4.80
C ARG A 224 -5.85 20.92 -4.62
N PHE A 225 -6.25 20.08 -5.55
CA PHE A 225 -6.03 18.64 -5.49
C PHE A 225 -4.54 18.30 -5.64
N SER A 226 -4.07 17.39 -4.79
CA SER A 226 -2.79 16.70 -4.94
C SER A 226 -2.98 15.21 -4.71
N PRO A 227 -2.21 14.32 -5.36
CA PRO A 227 -2.20 12.90 -5.01
C PRO A 227 -1.73 12.65 -3.57
N PHE A 228 -1.16 13.65 -2.89
CA PHE A 228 -0.79 13.63 -1.47
C PHE A 228 -1.75 14.46 -0.60
N ASN A 229 -2.82 14.99 -1.19
CA ASN A 229 -3.86 15.78 -0.52
C ASN A 229 -5.19 15.59 -1.26
N THR A 230 -5.80 14.43 -1.07
CA THR A 230 -7.01 14.05 -1.80
C THR A 230 -8.27 14.37 -1.01
N GLY A 231 -8.33 13.94 0.25
CA GLY A 231 -9.50 14.00 1.11
C GLY A 231 -9.45 12.92 2.17
N LEU A 232 -10.04 11.75 1.90
CA LEU A 232 -10.08 10.64 2.87
C LEU A 232 -8.67 10.26 3.34
N GLN A 233 -7.72 10.12 2.42
CA GLN A 233 -6.32 9.85 2.75
C GLN A 233 -5.73 10.88 3.72
N THR A 234 -6.08 12.15 3.57
CA THR A 234 -5.54 13.23 4.39
C THR A 234 -6.20 13.24 5.77
N VAL A 235 -7.52 13.17 5.86
CA VAL A 235 -8.21 13.20 7.16
C VAL A 235 -7.88 11.98 8.03
N LEU A 236 -7.52 10.84 7.42
CA LEU A 236 -7.05 9.64 8.14
C LEU A 236 -5.66 9.77 8.76
N ILE A 237 -4.85 10.77 8.40
CA ILE A 237 -3.50 10.96 8.97
C ILE A 237 -3.38 12.24 9.80
N LEU A 238 -4.40 13.11 9.75
CA LEU A 238 -4.32 14.45 10.34
C LEU A 238 -4.14 14.46 11.87
N PRO A 239 -4.85 13.65 12.67
CA PRO A 239 -4.70 13.68 14.14
C PRO A 239 -3.25 13.44 14.55
N GLU A 240 -2.69 12.30 14.12
CA GLU A 240 -1.31 11.88 14.38
C GLU A 240 -0.26 12.86 13.86
N LEU A 241 -0.48 13.41 12.67
CA LEU A 241 0.43 14.40 12.12
C LEU A 241 0.44 15.68 12.96
N VAL A 242 -0.72 16.10 13.46
CA VAL A 242 -0.84 17.27 14.33
C VAL A 242 -0.21 16.98 15.69
N GLU A 243 -0.51 15.84 16.31
CA GLU A 243 0.07 15.42 17.59
C GLU A 243 1.60 15.37 17.52
N PHE A 244 2.14 14.72 16.49
CA PHE A 244 3.58 14.70 16.23
C PHE A 244 4.16 16.10 16.12
N LEU A 245 3.52 17.01 15.38
CA LEU A 245 4.00 18.38 15.21
C LEU A 245 3.91 19.18 16.51
N MET A 246 2.86 18.97 17.31
CA MET A 246 2.71 19.60 18.62
C MET A 246 3.81 19.14 19.58
N GLU A 247 4.06 17.83 19.68
CA GLU A 247 5.16 17.33 20.51
C GLU A 247 6.51 17.82 19.99
N PHE A 248 6.77 17.70 18.69
CA PHE A 248 8.05 18.08 18.10
C PHE A 248 8.37 19.56 18.33
N THR A 249 7.36 20.44 18.24
CA THR A 249 7.55 21.89 18.43
C THR A 249 7.54 22.34 19.89
N ALA A 250 7.02 21.51 20.80
CA ALA A 250 7.07 21.78 22.25
C ALA A 250 8.44 21.46 22.89
N LEU A 251 9.28 20.69 22.20
CA LEU A 251 10.60 20.26 22.67
C LEU A 251 11.71 21.26 22.27
N ASP A 252 12.78 21.31 23.07
CA ASP A 252 14.03 21.94 22.64
C ASP A 252 14.55 21.29 21.35
N GLU A 253 15.05 22.09 20.39
CA GLU A 253 15.45 21.62 19.05
C GLU A 253 16.39 20.40 19.09
N SER A 254 17.38 20.41 19.99
CA SER A 254 18.33 19.30 20.14
C SER A 254 17.68 18.02 20.64
N ILE A 255 16.66 18.14 21.51
CA ILE A 255 15.88 17.02 22.03
C ILE A 255 14.92 16.52 20.95
N ALA A 256 14.20 17.42 20.28
CA ALA A 256 13.30 17.10 19.19
C ALA A 256 14.02 16.34 18.07
N LEU A 257 15.19 16.83 17.64
CA LEU A 257 16.02 16.18 16.63
C LEU A 257 16.54 14.81 17.09
N ALA A 258 16.99 14.69 18.34
CA ALA A 258 17.44 13.42 18.89
C ALA A 258 16.30 12.40 18.93
N ARG A 259 15.11 12.80 19.38
CA ARG A 259 13.93 11.93 19.40
C ARG A 259 13.51 11.53 17.99
N PHE A 260 13.45 12.48 17.05
CA PHE A 260 13.05 12.22 15.67
C PHE A 260 14.01 11.24 14.99
N THR A 261 15.32 11.45 15.14
CA THR A 261 16.34 10.59 14.55
C THR A 261 16.29 9.17 15.12
N ASN A 262 15.89 9.03 16.38
CA ASN A 262 15.75 7.74 17.05
C ASN A 262 14.34 7.12 16.90
N GLY A 263 13.41 7.78 16.20
CA GLY A 263 12.04 7.29 16.02
C GLY A 263 11.21 7.25 17.31
N VAL A 264 11.47 8.16 18.26
CA VAL A 264 10.81 8.20 19.58
C VAL A 264 10.04 9.51 19.82
N VAL A 265 9.65 10.20 18.75
CA VAL A 265 8.64 11.28 18.80
C VAL A 265 7.28 10.62 18.54
N GLY A 266 6.27 11.00 19.30
CA GLY A 266 5.06 10.20 19.55
C GLY A 266 5.27 9.32 20.78
N ASP A 267 4.23 8.56 21.16
CA ASP A 267 4.14 7.56 22.24
C ASP A 267 5.24 6.45 22.26
N GLY A 268 6.29 6.57 21.45
CA GLY A 268 7.34 5.57 21.24
C GLY A 268 7.11 4.67 20.03
N GLY A 269 5.99 4.83 19.31
CA GLY A 269 5.65 4.08 18.09
C GLY A 269 5.95 4.79 16.76
N GLY A 270 6.27 6.08 16.78
CA GLY A 270 6.39 6.93 15.58
C GLY A 270 5.01 7.40 15.05
N VAL A 271 4.98 8.19 13.97
CA VAL A 271 3.71 8.68 13.37
C VAL A 271 3.01 7.55 12.62
N VAL A 272 2.09 6.85 13.27
CA VAL A 272 1.27 5.80 12.66
C VAL A 272 -0.15 6.32 12.48
N PRO A 273 -0.70 6.43 11.25
CA PRO A 273 -2.05 6.96 11.03
C PRO A 273 -3.14 6.28 11.86
N LEU A 274 -3.82 7.07 12.71
CA LEU A 274 -4.91 6.64 13.60
C LEU A 274 -4.53 5.34 14.30
N ASP A 275 -3.42 5.38 15.02
CA ASP A 275 -2.96 4.23 15.77
C ASP A 275 -3.96 3.86 16.88
N ASP A 276 -3.83 2.64 17.38
CA ASP A 276 -4.64 2.14 18.48
C ASP A 276 -4.14 2.74 19.80
N ASN A 277 -4.33 4.05 19.94
CA ASN A 277 -3.93 4.86 21.09
C ASN A 277 -5.05 5.01 22.13
N ALA A 278 -6.06 4.12 22.17
CA ALA A 278 -7.16 4.18 23.16
C ALA A 278 -6.71 4.18 24.63
N GLY A 279 -5.42 3.94 24.90
CA GLY A 279 -4.79 4.00 26.21
C GLY A 279 -3.96 5.26 26.48
N ASP A 280 -3.77 6.15 25.50
CA ASP A 280 -3.19 7.46 25.74
C ASP A 280 -4.21 8.34 26.45
N ALA A 281 -3.75 9.04 27.49
CA ALA A 281 -4.56 9.98 28.26
C ALA A 281 -3.87 11.34 28.33
N GLY A 282 -2.92 11.59 27.42
CA GLY A 282 -2.26 12.86 27.25
C GLY A 282 -3.27 13.98 26.96
N PRO A 283 -3.01 15.22 27.43
CA PRO A 283 -3.88 16.36 27.17
C PRO A 283 -3.95 16.77 25.70
N ASP A 284 -3.06 16.23 24.85
CA ASP A 284 -2.91 16.55 23.43
C ASP A 284 -3.34 15.40 22.50
N ASP A 285 -3.94 14.32 23.02
CA ASP A 285 -4.45 13.20 22.22
C ASP A 285 -5.69 13.63 21.41
N LEU A 286 -5.56 13.60 20.09
CA LEU A 286 -6.59 13.96 19.12
C LEU A 286 -7.34 12.74 18.57
N ASN A 287 -7.02 11.53 19.03
CA ASN A 287 -7.69 10.28 18.66
C ASN A 287 -8.03 9.39 19.89
N PRO A 288 -8.62 9.92 20.98
CA PRO A 288 -8.81 9.17 22.23
C PRO A 288 -9.71 7.93 22.15
N GLY A 289 -10.39 7.69 21.02
CA GLY A 289 -11.15 6.47 20.76
C GLY A 289 -10.34 5.30 20.19
N GLY A 290 -9.04 5.45 19.95
CA GLY A 290 -8.15 4.38 19.48
C GLY A 290 -8.19 4.10 17.98
N GLY A 291 -8.61 5.08 17.18
CA GLY A 291 -8.44 5.05 15.73
C GLY A 291 -8.99 3.80 15.04
N LEU A 292 -8.26 3.34 14.02
CA LEU A 292 -8.63 2.15 13.26
C LEU A 292 -8.08 0.89 13.93
N PRO A 293 -8.87 -0.18 14.06
CA PRO A 293 -8.45 -1.35 14.84
C PRO A 293 -7.24 -2.05 14.25
N GLY A 294 -6.33 -2.49 15.12
CA GLY A 294 -5.12 -3.21 14.75
C GLY A 294 -4.14 -2.34 13.95
N ARG A 295 -3.64 -2.86 12.83
CA ARG A 295 -2.75 -2.15 11.90
C ARG A 295 -3.38 -1.96 10.53
N SER A 296 -4.72 -1.92 10.49
CA SER A 296 -5.52 -2.09 9.27
C SER A 296 -5.17 -1.08 8.16
N LEU A 297 -4.82 0.15 8.53
CA LEU A 297 -4.27 1.18 7.65
C LEU A 297 -2.99 1.82 8.23
N ALA A 298 -2.21 1.06 9.00
CA ALA A 298 -0.92 1.56 9.47
C ALA A 298 -0.07 1.98 8.25
N ASN A 299 0.67 3.09 8.37
CA ASN A 299 1.36 3.81 7.29
C ASN A 299 0.43 4.51 6.28
N GLY A 300 -0.88 4.55 6.52
CA GLY A 300 -1.86 5.28 5.73
C GLY A 300 -2.43 4.49 4.54
N MET A 301 -3.48 5.04 3.93
CA MET A 301 -4.06 4.47 2.72
C MET A 301 -3.32 4.92 1.44
N GLN A 302 -3.40 4.10 0.40
CA GLN A 302 -2.79 4.36 -0.89
C GLN A 302 -3.83 4.51 -2.02
N ILE A 303 -3.51 5.36 -3.00
CA ILE A 303 -4.37 5.67 -4.16
C ILE A 303 -3.72 5.27 -5.50
N PHE A 304 -2.46 4.85 -5.47
CA PHE A 304 -1.75 4.35 -6.65
C PHE A 304 -2.01 2.86 -6.82
N ALA A 305 -2.34 2.45 -8.05
CA ALA A 305 -2.61 1.05 -8.40
C ALA A 305 -1.42 0.12 -8.08
N GLY A 306 -1.68 -1.18 -7.99
CA GLY A 306 -0.71 -2.18 -7.54
C GLY A 306 -1.15 -3.02 -6.35
N SER A 307 -2.45 -3.18 -6.09
CA SER A 307 -2.95 -4.05 -5.02
C SER A 307 -4.26 -4.71 -5.41
N VAL A 308 -4.52 -5.87 -4.80
CA VAL A 308 -5.83 -6.51 -4.84
C VAL A 308 -6.14 -7.19 -3.50
N PRO A 309 -7.42 -7.24 -3.08
CA PRO A 309 -7.84 -8.03 -1.94
C PRO A 309 -7.76 -9.52 -2.26
N LEU A 310 -7.50 -10.35 -1.24
CA LEU A 310 -7.39 -11.80 -1.36
C LEU A 310 -8.66 -12.47 -0.83
N TYR A 311 -9.29 -13.30 -1.66
CA TYR A 311 -10.54 -14.00 -1.36
C TYR A 311 -10.41 -15.52 -1.53
N GLU A 312 -10.86 -16.27 -0.53
CA GLU A 312 -10.96 -17.73 -0.56
C GLU A 312 -12.39 -18.17 -0.19
N GLY A 313 -13.06 -18.91 -1.07
CA GLY A 313 -14.42 -19.41 -0.81
C GLY A 313 -15.45 -18.32 -0.48
N GLY A 314 -15.35 -17.16 -1.12
CA GLY A 314 -16.23 -16.01 -0.90
C GLY A 314 -15.94 -15.19 0.36
N ARG A 315 -14.82 -15.47 1.05
CA ARG A 315 -14.41 -14.72 2.25
C ARG A 315 -13.12 -13.98 1.98
N LEU A 316 -13.07 -12.72 2.40
CA LEU A 316 -11.84 -11.94 2.42
C LEU A 316 -10.86 -12.55 3.44
N VAL A 317 -9.60 -12.76 3.04
CA VAL A 317 -8.56 -13.39 3.86
C VAL A 317 -7.26 -12.57 3.97
N GLY A 318 -7.13 -11.49 3.20
CA GLY A 318 -5.97 -10.61 3.25
C GLY A 318 -5.91 -9.63 2.07
N GLY A 319 -4.74 -9.06 1.85
CA GLY A 319 -4.43 -8.23 0.68
C GLY A 319 -3.00 -8.47 0.19
N VAL A 320 -2.77 -8.27 -1.11
CA VAL A 320 -1.44 -8.24 -1.71
C VAL A 320 -1.21 -6.88 -2.34
N GLY A 321 -0.02 -6.31 -2.14
CA GLY A 321 0.39 -5.01 -2.66
C GLY A 321 1.78 -5.08 -3.28
N VAL A 322 1.99 -4.29 -4.33
CA VAL A 322 3.20 -4.28 -5.15
C VAL A 322 3.63 -2.84 -5.42
N SER A 323 4.92 -2.56 -5.25
CA SER A 323 5.48 -1.25 -5.58
C SER A 323 6.94 -1.34 -5.99
N GLY A 324 7.33 -0.55 -6.98
CA GLY A 324 8.75 -0.35 -7.35
C GLY A 324 8.97 -0.04 -8.82
N ASP A 325 7.97 -0.25 -9.67
CA ASP A 325 8.04 0.07 -11.10
C ASP A 325 6.78 0.83 -11.56
N GLY A 326 6.37 0.69 -12.81
CA GLY A 326 5.13 1.29 -13.32
C GLY A 326 3.87 0.68 -12.72
N ILE A 327 2.82 1.49 -12.55
CA ILE A 327 1.57 1.07 -11.91
C ILE A 327 0.83 -0.05 -12.66
N GLU A 328 1.04 -0.20 -13.96
CA GLU A 328 0.53 -1.37 -14.71
C GLU A 328 1.36 -2.65 -14.46
N GLN A 329 2.67 -2.53 -14.23
CA GLN A 329 3.51 -3.65 -13.80
C GLN A 329 3.08 -4.09 -12.40
N ASP A 330 2.91 -3.14 -11.48
CA ASP A 330 2.47 -3.42 -10.11
C ASP A 330 1.11 -4.15 -10.10
N ASP A 331 0.13 -3.70 -10.88
CA ASP A 331 -1.18 -4.38 -11.01
C ASP A 331 -1.06 -5.81 -11.54
N TYR A 332 -0.24 -6.01 -12.57
CA TYR A 332 -0.04 -7.33 -13.16
C TYR A 332 0.58 -8.28 -12.14
N VAL A 333 1.62 -7.85 -11.43
CA VAL A 333 2.25 -8.65 -10.38
C VAL A 333 1.29 -8.93 -9.22
N ALA A 334 0.48 -7.94 -8.83
CA ALA A 334 -0.49 -8.09 -7.73
C ALA A 334 -1.57 -9.13 -8.07
N ILE A 335 -2.18 -9.06 -9.27
CA ILE A 335 -3.24 -10.00 -9.65
C ILE A 335 -2.70 -11.43 -9.87
N GLU A 336 -1.50 -11.56 -10.43
CA GLU A 336 -0.86 -12.88 -10.61
C GLU A 336 -0.44 -13.47 -9.27
N GLY A 337 0.06 -12.65 -8.34
CA GLY A 337 0.28 -13.05 -6.95
C GLY A 337 -1.00 -13.56 -6.29
N ALA A 338 -2.13 -12.90 -6.54
CA ALA A 338 -3.44 -13.31 -6.05
C ALA A 338 -4.04 -14.52 -6.77
N HIS A 339 -3.33 -15.18 -7.70
CA HIS A 339 -3.84 -16.36 -8.39
C HIS A 339 -4.21 -17.48 -7.40
N GLY A 340 -5.48 -17.91 -7.46
CA GLY A 340 -6.07 -18.85 -6.50
C GLY A 340 -6.79 -18.18 -5.32
N TYR A 341 -6.61 -16.88 -5.13
CA TYR A 341 -7.20 -16.05 -4.06
C TYR A 341 -8.07 -14.91 -4.62
N GLN A 342 -8.78 -15.16 -5.72
CA GLN A 342 -9.79 -14.24 -6.28
C GLN A 342 -11.18 -14.92 -6.29
N GLN A 343 -11.45 -15.77 -5.29
CA GLN A 343 -12.69 -16.55 -5.20
C GLN A 343 -13.77 -15.74 -4.47
N PHE A 344 -14.39 -14.77 -5.15
CA PHE A 344 -15.34 -13.83 -4.54
C PHE A 344 -16.68 -14.43 -4.08
N GLY A 345 -17.03 -15.64 -4.56
CA GLY A 345 -18.35 -16.21 -4.29
C GLY A 345 -19.47 -15.40 -4.98
N SER A 346 -20.70 -15.56 -4.51
CA SER A 346 -21.88 -14.89 -5.10
C SER A 346 -22.26 -13.57 -4.44
N SER A 347 -21.72 -13.28 -3.26
CA SER A 347 -22.12 -12.15 -2.42
C SER A 347 -21.17 -10.95 -2.52
N VAL A 348 -20.05 -11.10 -3.22
CA VAL A 348 -19.03 -10.06 -3.38
C VAL A 348 -18.91 -9.73 -4.86
N THR A 349 -19.13 -8.46 -5.18
CA THR A 349 -18.99 -7.89 -6.53
C THR A 349 -17.57 -7.38 -6.69
N ARG A 350 -16.87 -7.75 -7.76
CA ARG A 350 -15.55 -7.15 -8.03
C ARG A 350 -15.75 -5.71 -8.49
N ALA A 351 -14.89 -4.76 -8.11
CA ALA A 351 -15.15 -3.36 -8.41
C ALA A 351 -15.42 -3.08 -9.90
N ASP A 352 -14.77 -3.79 -10.82
CA ASP A 352 -15.02 -3.66 -12.26
C ASP A 352 -16.33 -4.29 -12.76
N GLU A 353 -17.20 -4.78 -11.88
CA GLU A 353 -18.58 -5.14 -12.18
C GLU A 353 -19.56 -4.03 -11.71
N VAL A 354 -19.09 -3.08 -10.89
CA VAL A 354 -19.84 -1.89 -10.48
C VAL A 354 -19.79 -0.82 -11.56
N HIS A 355 -20.97 -0.29 -11.90
CA HIS A 355 -21.13 0.77 -12.89
C HIS A 355 -21.71 2.02 -12.23
N ILE A 356 -21.04 3.16 -12.43
CA ILE A 356 -21.50 4.47 -11.96
C ILE A 356 -22.26 5.22 -13.08
N ALA A 357 -22.73 6.43 -12.76
CA ALA A 357 -23.45 7.29 -13.69
C ALA A 357 -22.75 7.39 -15.07
N GLY A 358 -23.54 7.29 -16.14
CA GLY A 358 -23.03 7.25 -17.52
C GLY A 358 -22.52 5.88 -17.97
N GLY A 359 -22.75 4.81 -17.18
CA GLY A 359 -22.32 3.45 -17.52
C GLY A 359 -20.82 3.23 -17.35
N ILE A 360 -20.15 4.10 -16.59
CA ILE A 360 -18.71 4.03 -16.38
C ILE A 360 -18.43 2.91 -15.40
N ARG A 361 -17.62 1.95 -15.82
CA ARG A 361 -17.19 0.83 -14.99
C ARG A 361 -16.06 1.28 -14.06
N LEU A 362 -16.10 0.91 -12.77
CA LEU A 362 -14.96 1.19 -11.91
C LEU A 362 -13.74 0.38 -12.37
N PRO A 363 -12.52 0.90 -12.23
CA PRO A 363 -11.32 0.15 -12.58
C PRO A 363 -10.89 -0.76 -11.42
N TYR A 364 -10.43 -1.98 -11.73
CA TYR A 364 -9.90 -2.92 -10.73
C TYR A 364 -8.39 -3.16 -10.92
N VAL A 365 -7.97 -3.67 -12.08
CA VAL A 365 -6.56 -3.77 -12.48
C VAL A 365 -6.39 -3.36 -13.94
N LYS A 366 -5.17 -3.01 -14.35
CA LYS A 366 -4.82 -2.70 -15.74
C LYS A 366 -3.47 -3.30 -16.10
N PHE A 367 -3.40 -3.96 -17.25
CA PHE A 367 -2.19 -4.65 -17.69
C PHE A 367 -1.31 -3.80 -18.61
N PRO A 368 0.03 -4.04 -18.61
CA PRO A 368 0.95 -3.41 -19.54
C PRO A 368 0.58 -3.72 -21.00
N ARG A 369 0.76 -2.73 -21.89
CA ARG A 369 0.44 -2.87 -23.33
C ARG A 369 1.44 -3.75 -24.10
N ALA A 370 2.64 -3.96 -23.57
CA ALA A 370 3.69 -4.74 -24.21
C ALA A 370 4.32 -5.72 -23.20
N ARG A 371 4.56 -6.97 -23.63
CA ARG A 371 5.27 -7.98 -22.85
C ARG A 371 6.78 -7.71 -22.90
N PHE A 372 7.54 -8.25 -21.94
CA PHE A 372 8.99 -8.29 -22.07
C PHE A 372 9.38 -9.32 -23.13
N GLU A 373 9.70 -8.85 -24.33
CA GLU A 373 10.37 -9.66 -25.35
C GLU A 373 11.86 -9.58 -25.03
N GLY A 374 12.36 -10.47 -24.18
CA GLY A 374 13.77 -10.52 -23.83
C GLY A 374 14.62 -10.72 -25.09
N GLN A 375 15.31 -9.66 -25.52
CA GLN A 375 16.40 -9.71 -26.48
C GLN A 375 17.73 -9.63 -25.75
#